data_AF-A0A3A4W2C3-F1
#
_entry.id   AF-A0A3A4W2C3-F1
#
_cell.length_a   1.000
_cell.length_b   1.000
_cell.length_c   1.000
_cell.angle_alpha   90.00
_cell.angle_beta   90.00
_cell.angle_gamma   90.00
#
_symmetry.space_group_name_H-M   'P 1'
#
loop_
_entity.id
_entity.type
_entity.pdbx_description
1 polymer ?
#
loop_
_entity_poly.entity_id
_entity_poly.type
_entity_poly.pdbx_seq_one_letter_code
_entity_poly.pdbx_strand_id
1 'polypeptide(L)'
;MYCERCKGDIPEGGQREHHGKILCEDCFIDSVSTLKACDPWAVHSAQSFSKGGQLELTPTQKSILEVLERNGPIEPKRLSERVGLEERDLEREIAALRHMEKVRGELKDGKKRIRLW
;
A
#
# COMPACT_ATOMS: atom_id res chain seq x y z
N MET A 1 25.27 -11.14 12.05
CA MET A 1 25.39 -11.47 10.60
C MET A 1 24.46 -10.55 9.82
N TYR A 2 24.67 -10.24 8.54
CA TYR A 2 23.89 -9.15 7.91
C TYR A 2 22.73 -9.63 7.05
N CYS A 3 21.60 -8.94 7.17
CA CYS A 3 20.42 -9.16 6.32
C CYS A 3 20.72 -8.76 4.88
N GLU A 4 20.42 -9.64 3.93
CA GLU A 4 20.73 -9.37 2.52
C GLU A 4 19.87 -8.26 1.91
N ARG A 5 18.71 -7.94 2.52
CA ARG A 5 17.77 -6.88 2.08
C ARG A 5 18.09 -5.52 2.70
N CYS A 6 18.02 -5.38 4.02
CA CYS A 6 18.20 -4.09 4.70
C CYS A 6 19.64 -3.80 5.12
N LYS A 7 20.56 -4.78 5.00
CA LYS A 7 21.96 -4.70 5.46
C LYS A 7 22.13 -4.50 6.97
N GLY A 8 21.06 -4.55 7.76
CA GLY A 8 21.11 -4.53 9.22
C GLY A 8 21.68 -5.81 9.81
N ASP A 9 22.14 -5.74 11.05
CA ASP A 9 22.59 -6.94 11.79
C ASP A 9 21.40 -7.81 12.18
N ILE A 10 21.58 -9.12 12.05
CA ILE A 10 20.64 -10.16 12.44
C ILE A 10 21.18 -10.81 13.72
N PRO A 11 20.41 -10.79 14.81
CA PRO A 11 20.71 -11.53 16.03
C PRO A 11 20.83 -13.03 15.76
N GLU A 12 21.59 -13.73 16.60
CA GLU A 12 21.70 -15.18 16.53
C GLU A 12 20.31 -15.84 16.67
N GLY A 13 19.97 -16.75 15.75
CA GLY A 13 18.64 -17.40 15.67
C GLY A 13 17.56 -16.56 14.97
N GLY A 14 17.83 -15.29 14.66
CA GLY A 14 16.92 -14.37 13.95
C GLY A 14 16.93 -14.51 12.43
N GLN A 15 17.71 -15.46 11.89
CA GLN A 15 17.81 -15.68 10.44
C GLN A 15 16.54 -16.31 9.89
N ARG A 16 16.12 -15.86 8.71
CA ARG A 16 15.06 -16.50 7.93
C ARG A 16 15.52 -16.65 6.49
N GLU A 17 15.41 -17.86 5.95
CA GLU A 17 15.68 -18.11 4.54
C GLU A 17 14.43 -17.80 3.70
N HIS A 18 14.58 -17.00 2.65
CA HIS A 18 13.52 -16.74 1.67
C HIS A 18 14.11 -16.58 0.27
N HIS A 19 13.71 -17.47 -0.65
CA HIS A 19 14.22 -17.52 -2.03
C HIS A 19 15.76 -17.53 -2.11
N GLY A 20 16.42 -18.33 -1.26
CA GLY A 20 17.88 -18.45 -1.24
C GLY A 20 18.63 -17.25 -0.64
N LYS A 21 17.91 -16.30 -0.03
CA LYS A 21 18.51 -15.17 0.71
C LYS A 21 18.26 -15.32 2.20
N ILE A 22 19.21 -14.88 3.01
CA ILE A 22 19.08 -14.76 4.46
C ILE A 22 18.62 -13.34 4.83
N LEU A 23 17.46 -13.27 5.46
CA LEU A 23 16.80 -12.06 5.89
C LEU A 23 16.69 -12.00 7.41
N CYS A 24 16.63 -10.78 7.97
CA CYS A 24 16.09 -10.59 9.31
C CYS A 24 14.59 -10.89 9.32
N GLU A 25 14.04 -11.10 10.52
CA GLU A 25 12.62 -11.39 10.71
C GLU A 25 11.69 -10.35 10.07
N ASP A 26 11.96 -9.05 10.25
CA ASP A 26 11.15 -7.98 9.65
C ASP A 26 11.13 -8.06 8.11
N CYS A 27 12.31 -8.21 7.51
CA CYS A 27 12.45 -8.31 6.06
C CYS A 27 11.80 -9.57 5.49
N PHE A 28 11.79 -10.66 6.26
CA PHE A 28 11.12 -11.90 5.92
C PHE A 28 9.60 -11.74 5.96
N ILE A 29 9.06 -11.21 7.06
CA ILE A 29 7.61 -10.95 7.21
C ILE A 29 7.13 -10.07 6.05
N ASP A 30 7.89 -9.03 5.71
CA ASP A 30 7.59 -8.14 4.60
C ASP A 30 7.57 -8.84 3.23
N SER A 31 8.37 -9.90 3.05
CA SER A 31 8.43 -10.64 1.80
C SER A 31 7.28 -11.63 1.63
N VAL A 32 6.78 -12.19 2.73
CA VAL A 32 5.67 -13.17 2.71
C VAL A 32 4.30 -12.51 2.90
N SER A 33 4.25 -11.34 3.53
CA SER A 33 3.03 -10.60 3.85
C SER A 33 2.76 -9.52 2.79
N THR A 34 2.55 -9.96 1.55
CA THR A 34 2.28 -9.04 0.45
C THR A 34 0.94 -8.33 0.62
N LEU A 35 0.93 -7.01 0.42
CA LEU A 35 -0.29 -6.21 0.41
C LEU A 35 -1.22 -6.65 -0.73
N LYS A 36 -2.44 -7.05 -0.39
CA LYS A 36 -3.48 -7.43 -1.35
C LYS A 36 -4.42 -6.25 -1.61
N ALA A 37 -4.01 -5.34 -2.50
CA ALA A 37 -4.87 -4.21 -2.89
C ALA A 37 -6.20 -4.65 -3.55
N CYS A 38 -6.20 -5.79 -4.24
CA CYS A 38 -7.40 -6.41 -4.81
C CYS A 38 -7.84 -7.60 -3.95
N ASP A 39 -8.51 -7.35 -2.83
CA ASP A 39 -9.05 -8.39 -1.94
C ASP A 39 -10.59 -8.27 -1.86
N PRO A 40 -11.35 -9.24 -2.41
CA PRO A 40 -12.81 -9.21 -2.40
C PRO A 40 -13.42 -9.23 -1.00
N TRP A 41 -12.78 -9.90 -0.04
CA TRP A 41 -13.26 -9.95 1.34
C TRP A 41 -13.07 -8.61 2.03
N ALA A 42 -11.92 -7.95 1.79
CA ALA A 42 -11.66 -6.63 2.33
C ALA A 42 -12.65 -5.60 1.78
N VAL A 43 -12.98 -5.65 0.48
CA VAL A 43 -14.03 -4.81 -0.13
C VAL A 43 -15.39 -5.08 0.52
N HIS A 44 -15.82 -6.35 0.59
CA HIS A 44 -17.10 -6.72 1.17
C HIS A 44 -17.22 -6.27 2.64
N SER A 45 -16.14 -6.42 3.41
CA SER A 45 -16.07 -6.00 4.80
C SER A 45 -16.22 -4.49 4.91
N ALA A 46 -15.42 -3.72 4.17
CA ALA A 46 -15.49 -2.26 4.15
C ALA A 46 -16.90 -1.74 3.78
N GLN A 47 -17.52 -2.31 2.74
CA GLN A 47 -18.89 -1.97 2.35
C GLN A 47 -19.90 -2.30 3.46
N SER A 48 -19.76 -3.45 4.12
CA SER A 48 -20.69 -3.85 5.18
C SER A 48 -20.58 -2.93 6.40
N PHE A 49 -19.38 -2.53 6.80
CA PHE A 49 -19.17 -1.57 7.89
C PHE A 49 -19.69 -0.17 7.55
N SER A 50 -19.55 0.28 6.29
CA SER A 50 -20.08 1.59 5.87
C SER A 50 -21.60 1.71 5.98
N LYS A 51 -22.34 0.59 6.01
CA LYS A 51 -23.80 0.58 6.18
C LYS A 51 -24.21 0.78 7.64
N GLY A 52 -23.33 0.47 8.59
CA GLY A 52 -23.55 0.63 10.03
C GLY A 52 -22.98 1.92 10.63
N GLY A 53 -22.27 2.72 9.83
CA GLY A 53 -21.66 4.00 10.24
C GLY A 53 -20.75 4.56 9.14
N GLN A 54 -20.43 5.84 9.20
CA GLN A 54 -19.56 6.48 8.22
C GLN A 54 -18.10 6.05 8.44
N LEU A 55 -17.45 5.52 7.41
CA LEU A 55 -16.01 5.23 7.47
C LEU A 55 -15.24 6.55 7.50
N GLU A 56 -14.64 6.85 8.65
CA GLU A 56 -13.80 8.03 8.82
C GLU A 56 -12.46 7.84 8.13
N LEU A 57 -12.16 8.74 7.18
CA LEU A 57 -10.88 8.75 6.48
C LEU A 57 -9.80 9.42 7.35
N THR A 58 -8.60 8.85 7.33
CA THR A 58 -7.44 9.48 7.96
C THR A 58 -7.05 10.78 7.24
N PRO A 59 -6.31 11.70 7.87
CA PRO A 59 -5.80 12.90 7.21
C PRO A 59 -4.99 12.58 5.94
N THR A 60 -4.17 11.53 5.99
CA THR A 60 -3.39 11.04 4.85
C THR A 60 -4.28 10.58 3.70
N GLN A 61 -5.33 9.81 4.00
CA GLN A 61 -6.30 9.36 3.00
C GLN A 61 -7.06 10.52 2.36
N LYS A 62 -7.47 11.51 3.16
CA LYS A 62 -8.10 12.74 2.66
C LYS A 62 -7.15 13.49 1.72
N SER A 63 -5.88 13.65 2.10
CA SER A 63 -4.87 14.29 1.26
C SER A 63 -4.67 13.58 -0.09
N ILE A 64 -4.64 12.24 -0.10
CA ILE A 64 -4.58 11.45 -1.33
C ILE A 64 -5.78 11.74 -2.24
N LEU A 65 -6.99 11.72 -1.69
CA LEU A 65 -8.21 11.99 -2.46
C LEU A 65 -8.23 13.42 -3.01
N GLU A 66 -7.86 14.42 -2.21
CA GLU A 66 -7.78 15.82 -2.66
C GLU A 66 -6.78 16.01 -3.82
N VAL A 67 -5.62 15.34 -3.78
CA VAL A 67 -4.66 15.39 -4.89
C VAL A 67 -5.27 14.79 -6.15
N LEU A 68 -5.99 13.67 -6.04
CA LEU A 68 -6.64 13.01 -7.17
C LEU A 68 -7.82 13.83 -7.73
N GLU A 69 -8.60 14.49 -6.89
CA GLU A 69 -9.68 15.40 -7.32
C GLU A 69 -9.11 16.59 -8.10
N ARG A 70 -8.01 17.19 -7.63
CA ARG A 70 -7.41 18.38 -8.27
C ARG A 70 -6.62 18.07 -9.53
N ASN A 71 -5.94 16.93 -9.59
CA ASN A 71 -4.99 16.61 -10.68
C ASN A 71 -5.53 15.55 -11.66
N GLY A 72 -6.58 14.83 -11.28
CA GLY A 72 -7.05 13.65 -12.02
C GLY A 72 -6.09 12.46 -11.88
N PRO A 73 -6.16 11.48 -12.81
CA PRO A 73 -5.34 10.27 -12.76
C PRO A 73 -3.83 10.55 -12.77
N ILE A 74 -3.11 10.02 -11.78
CA ILE A 74 -1.68 10.32 -11.55
C ILE A 74 -0.87 9.04 -11.32
N GLU A 75 0.40 9.03 -11.74
CA GLU A 75 1.32 7.91 -11.49
C GLU A 75 1.64 7.77 -9.98
N PRO A 76 1.72 6.53 -9.43
CA PRO A 76 1.95 6.32 -7.99
C PRO A 76 3.15 7.07 -7.42
N LYS A 77 4.28 7.07 -8.13
CA LYS A 77 5.49 7.77 -7.69
C LYS A 77 5.24 9.28 -7.49
N ARG A 78 4.56 9.92 -8.44
CA ARG A 78 4.22 11.35 -8.37
C ARG A 78 3.17 11.64 -7.28
N LEU A 79 2.28 10.70 -7.01
CA LEU A 79 1.33 10.82 -5.90
C LEU A 79 2.09 10.78 -4.57
N SER A 80 3.01 9.83 -4.39
CA SER A 80 3.88 9.67 -3.22
C SER A 80 4.61 10.97 -2.89
N GLU A 81 5.27 11.56 -3.90
CA GLU A 81 6.01 12.81 -3.77
C GLU A 81 5.10 13.98 -3.34
N ARG A 82 3.86 14.03 -3.83
CA ARG A 82 2.91 15.11 -3.51
C ARG A 82 2.32 15.02 -2.11
N VAL A 83 2.06 13.81 -1.63
CA VAL A 83 1.53 13.59 -0.28
C VAL A 83 2.63 13.38 0.76
N GLY A 84 3.90 13.36 0.34
CA GLY A 84 5.06 13.22 1.22
C GLY A 84 5.18 11.84 1.87
N LEU A 85 4.76 10.78 1.16
CA LEU A 85 4.84 9.40 1.65
C LEU A 85 5.95 8.62 0.96
N GLU A 86 6.55 7.68 1.69
CA GLU A 86 7.34 6.61 1.10
C GLU A 86 6.45 5.69 0.26
N GLU A 87 7.00 5.09 -0.79
CA GLU A 87 6.22 4.28 -1.75
C GLU A 87 5.43 3.15 -1.06
N ARG A 88 6.03 2.56 -0.02
CA ARG A 88 5.43 1.48 0.76
C ARG A 88 4.21 1.94 1.57
N ASP A 89 4.29 3.13 2.16
CA ASP A 89 3.17 3.67 2.94
C ASP A 89 2.06 4.16 2.02
N LEU A 90 2.41 4.72 0.85
CA LEU A 90 1.42 5.00 -0.19
C LEU A 90 0.69 3.72 -0.62
N GLU A 91 1.40 2.61 -0.86
CA GLU A 91 0.78 1.35 -1.28
C GLU A 91 -0.25 0.84 -0.24
N ARG A 92 0.05 0.98 1.05
CA ARG A 92 -0.87 0.65 2.15
C ARG A 92 -2.14 1.50 2.10
N GLU A 93 -1.99 2.82 1.96
CA GLU A 93 -3.15 3.71 1.91
C GLU A 93 -3.99 3.49 0.65
N ILE A 94 -3.36 3.22 -0.49
CA ILE A 94 -4.07 2.91 -1.73
C ILE A 94 -4.82 1.58 -1.65
N ALA A 95 -4.26 0.56 -0.98
CA ALA A 95 -4.96 -0.70 -0.74
C ALA A 95 -6.22 -0.47 0.10
N ALA A 96 -6.11 0.27 1.22
CA ALA A 96 -7.25 0.61 2.07
C ALA A 96 -8.31 1.42 1.30
N LEU A 97 -7.91 2.48 0.61
CA LEU A 97 -8.80 3.31 -0.20
C LEU A 97 -9.46 2.53 -1.33
N ARG A 98 -8.79 1.53 -1.90
CA ARG A 98 -9.35 0.65 -2.91
C ARG A 98 -10.39 -0.31 -2.33
N HIS A 99 -10.15 -0.87 -1.15
CA HIS A 99 -11.14 -1.69 -0.44
C HIS A 99 -12.39 -0.89 -0.10
N MET A 100 -12.24 0.40 0.20
CA MET A 100 -13.33 1.35 0.43
C MET A 100 -13.95 1.91 -0.86
N GLU A 101 -13.55 1.41 -2.04
CA GLU A 101 -14.01 1.89 -3.35
C GLU A 101 -13.87 3.41 -3.54
N LYS A 102 -12.81 4.01 -3.01
CA LYS A 102 -12.48 5.43 -3.20
C LYS A 102 -11.53 5.66 -4.37
N VAL A 103 -10.66 4.68 -4.64
CA VAL A 103 -9.65 4.76 -5.70
C VAL A 103 -9.51 3.45 -6.46
N ARG A 104 -9.08 3.54 -7.72
CA ARG A 104 -8.72 2.39 -8.56
C ARG A 104 -7.48 2.67 -9.40
N GLY A 105 -6.84 1.58 -9.83
CA GLY A 105 -5.78 1.61 -10.83
C GLY A 105 -6.35 1.76 -12.24
N GLU A 106 -5.64 2.50 -13.08
CA GLU A 106 -5.88 2.65 -14.50
C GLU A 106 -4.58 2.38 -15.25
N LEU A 107 -4.62 1.55 -16.30
CA LEU A 107 -3.52 1.40 -17.24
C LEU A 107 -3.87 2.16 -18.51
N LYS A 108 -3.21 3.29 -18.75
CA LYS A 108 -3.44 4.13 -19.92
C LYS A 108 -2.10 4.54 -20.54
N ASP A 109 -1.97 4.36 -21.85
CA ASP A 109 -0.75 4.63 -22.62
C ASP A 109 0.49 3.91 -22.06
N GLY A 110 0.30 2.66 -21.60
CA GLY A 110 1.37 1.85 -20.98
C GLY A 110 1.77 2.30 -19.56
N LYS A 111 1.12 3.31 -18.99
CA LYS A 111 1.42 3.84 -17.67
C LYS A 111 0.35 3.49 -16.66
N LYS A 112 0.78 2.99 -15.49
CA LYS A 112 -0.09 2.75 -14.34
C LYS A 112 -0.36 4.08 -13.64
N ARG A 113 -1.63 4.41 -13.47
CA ARG A 113 -2.11 5.59 -12.75
C ARG A 113 -3.12 5.19 -11.69
N ILE A 114 -3.22 6.00 -10.66
CA ILE A 114 -4.27 5.94 -9.65
C ILE A 114 -5.28 7.01 -9.99
N ARG A 115 -6.56 6.67 -9.92
CA ARG A 115 -7.68 7.58 -10.11
C ARG A 115 -8.74 7.35 -9.05
N LEU A 116 -9.64 8.32 -8.89
CA LEU A 116 -10.87 8.11 -8.14
C LEU A 116 -11.69 6.97 -8.75
N TRP A 117 -12.43 6.26 -7.90
CA TRP A 117 -13.30 5.14 -8.28
C TRP A 117 -14.29 5.57 -9.37
#